data_AF-A0A9D9PUW3-F1
#
_entry.id   AF-A0A9D9PUW3-F1
#
_cell.length_a   1.000
_cell.length_b   1.000
_cell.length_c   1.000
_cell.angle_alpha   90.00
_cell.angle_beta   90.00
_cell.angle_gamma   90.00
#
_symmetry.space_group_name_H-M   'P 1'
#
loop_
_entity.id
_entity.type
_entity.pdbx_description
1 polymer ?
#
loop_
_entity_poly.entity_id
_entity_poly.type
_entity_poly.pdbx_seq_one_letter_code
_entity_poly.pdbx_strand_id
1 'polypeptide(L)'
;MKKKITIVVLAVFLVIFSFIQIIKIENTPIEYKYRKEIMSIVKEADSMKLSSFIKDENDNFELYFEVDYFVSKENHNDMIKILKEILDLTQADKNNPLYEKKIFLYVDEKGDTSDEHIAFTYEKGKLNAGISVYGMSLMESVDTLYPLNEYIDTLNLAGYKAVKVEDIYGFSNLKKLKLYDCTHSDGSVALDDTDIKKLQEHDPSLEIIIE
;
A
#
# COMPACT_ATOMS: atom_id res chain seq x y z
N MET A 1 -56.83 -8.51 -17.74
CA MET A 1 -55.88 -7.41 -18.01
C MET A 1 -55.14 -6.87 -16.78
N LYS A 2 -55.71 -6.87 -15.56
CA LYS A 2 -55.06 -6.28 -14.37
C LYS A 2 -53.73 -6.92 -13.92
N LYS A 3 -53.56 -8.25 -14.05
CA LYS A 3 -52.32 -8.95 -13.61
C LYS A 3 -51.06 -8.62 -14.43
N LYS A 4 -51.19 -8.29 -15.71
CA LYS A 4 -50.03 -7.98 -16.57
C LYS A 4 -49.42 -6.61 -16.25
N ILE A 5 -50.23 -5.65 -15.82
CA ILE A 5 -49.77 -4.30 -15.47
C ILE A 5 -48.96 -4.33 -14.16
N THR A 6 -49.37 -5.13 -13.17
CA THR A 6 -48.66 -5.23 -11.89
C THR A 6 -47.26 -5.82 -12.03
N ILE A 7 -47.06 -6.80 -12.91
CA ILE A 7 -45.75 -7.43 -13.13
C ILE A 7 -44.78 -6.46 -13.84
N VAL A 8 -45.27 -5.69 -14.81
CA VAL A 8 -44.45 -4.69 -15.52
C VAL A 8 -44.03 -3.55 -14.60
N VAL A 9 -44.92 -3.07 -13.72
CA VAL A 9 -44.58 -2.03 -12.74
C VAL A 9 -43.55 -2.53 -11.73
N LEU A 10 -43.65 -3.77 -11.26
CA LEU A 10 -42.69 -4.35 -10.31
C LEU A 10 -41.29 -4.55 -10.94
N ALA A 11 -41.23 -4.96 -12.20
CA ALA A 11 -39.98 -5.13 -12.93
C ALA A 11 -39.28 -3.79 -13.20
N VAL A 12 -40.04 -2.75 -13.57
CA VAL A 12 -39.50 -1.39 -13.73
C VAL A 12 -39.01 -0.83 -12.39
N PHE A 13 -39.73 -1.08 -11.29
CA PHE A 13 -39.28 -0.68 -9.96
C PHE A 13 -37.99 -1.39 -9.54
N LEU A 14 -37.86 -2.69 -9.79
CA LEU A 14 -36.64 -3.45 -9.48
C LEU A 14 -35.44 -3.01 -10.32
N VAL A 15 -35.64 -2.70 -11.62
CA VAL A 15 -34.57 -2.16 -12.48
C VAL A 15 -34.17 -0.76 -12.03
N ILE A 16 -35.12 0.10 -11.67
CA ILE A 16 -34.80 1.44 -11.14
C ILE A 16 -34.13 1.34 -9.77
N PHE A 17 -34.55 0.43 -8.89
CA PHE A 17 -33.96 0.26 -7.56
C PHE A 17 -32.55 -0.33 -7.63
N SER A 18 -32.30 -1.25 -8.55
CA SER A 18 -30.94 -1.77 -8.82
C SER A 18 -30.06 -0.72 -9.49
N PHE A 19 -30.59 0.10 -10.40
CA PHE A 19 -29.87 1.27 -10.92
C PHE A 19 -29.59 2.31 -9.83
N ILE A 20 -30.50 2.54 -8.87
CA ILE A 20 -30.28 3.45 -7.74
C ILE A 20 -29.22 2.89 -6.77
N GLN A 21 -29.14 1.58 -6.56
CA GLN A 21 -28.07 0.97 -5.76
C GLN A 21 -26.72 0.95 -6.49
N ILE A 22 -26.71 0.85 -7.82
CA ILE A 22 -25.50 0.97 -8.64
C ILE A 22 -25.07 2.46 -8.80
N ILE A 23 -26.01 3.41 -8.71
CA ILE A 23 -25.77 4.86 -8.82
C ILE A 23 -25.59 5.55 -7.46
N LYS A 24 -25.78 4.85 -6.33
CA LYS A 24 -25.39 5.34 -5.00
C LYS A 24 -23.91 5.12 -4.68
N ILE A 25 -23.06 5.19 -5.70
CA ILE A 25 -21.73 5.78 -5.52
C ILE A 25 -21.92 7.27 -5.79
N GLU A 26 -22.63 7.97 -4.90
CA GLU A 26 -22.49 9.42 -4.81
C GLU A 26 -21.08 9.66 -4.28
N ASN A 27 -20.10 9.64 -5.18
CA ASN A 27 -18.81 10.24 -4.88
C ASN A 27 -19.13 11.69 -4.54
N THR A 28 -18.94 12.06 -3.28
CA THR A 28 -18.96 13.47 -2.89
C THR A 28 -18.04 14.24 -3.84
N PRO A 29 -18.33 15.52 -4.16
CA PRO A 29 -17.51 16.30 -5.11
C PRO A 29 -16.01 16.28 -4.79
N ILE A 30 -15.70 16.12 -3.50
CA ILE A 30 -14.35 15.99 -2.95
C ILE A 30 -13.71 14.65 -3.35
N GLU A 31 -14.40 13.51 -3.17
CA GLU A 31 -13.93 12.19 -3.62
C GLU A 31 -13.71 12.16 -5.15
N TYR A 32 -14.58 12.80 -5.93
CA TYR A 32 -14.42 12.88 -7.38
C TYR A 32 -13.20 13.71 -7.81
N LYS A 33 -12.89 14.80 -7.08
CA LYS A 33 -11.70 15.62 -7.31
C LYS A 33 -10.43 14.80 -7.08
N TYR A 34 -10.30 14.15 -5.92
CA TYR A 34 -9.09 13.38 -5.59
C TYR A 34 -8.94 12.13 -6.45
N ARG A 35 -10.05 11.47 -6.82
CA ARG A 35 -10.00 10.38 -7.79
C ARG A 35 -9.43 10.84 -9.13
N LYS A 36 -9.77 12.04 -9.61
CA LYS A 36 -9.17 12.59 -10.83
C LYS A 36 -7.69 12.88 -10.69
N GLU A 37 -7.27 13.43 -9.55
CA GLU A 37 -5.87 13.73 -9.26
C GLU A 37 -5.04 12.43 -9.19
N ILE A 38 -5.49 11.41 -8.44
CA ILE A 38 -4.86 10.09 -8.39
C ILE A 38 -4.81 9.46 -9.79
N MET A 39 -5.91 9.47 -10.54
CA MET A 39 -5.91 8.95 -11.91
C MET A 39 -4.99 9.73 -12.86
N SER A 40 -4.69 11.00 -12.57
CA SER A 40 -3.72 11.79 -13.34
C SER A 40 -2.30 11.34 -13.02
N ILE A 41 -1.96 11.21 -11.72
CA ILE A 41 -0.66 10.70 -11.24
C ILE A 41 -0.38 9.33 -11.86
N VAL A 42 -1.36 8.43 -11.84
CA VAL A 42 -1.19 7.05 -12.32
C VAL A 42 -1.06 6.99 -13.85
N LYS A 43 -1.73 7.87 -14.59
CA LYS A 43 -1.61 7.94 -16.05
C LYS A 43 -0.23 8.38 -16.53
N GLU A 44 0.53 9.08 -15.69
CA GLU A 44 1.90 9.47 -16.01
C GLU A 44 2.89 8.31 -15.83
N ALA A 45 2.47 7.22 -15.18
CA ALA A 45 3.26 6.00 -15.06
C ALA A 45 2.87 4.99 -16.16
N ASP A 46 3.69 4.91 -17.21
CA ASP A 46 3.46 4.01 -18.35
C ASP A 46 3.44 2.51 -17.95
N SER A 47 4.02 2.16 -16.80
CA SER A 47 4.21 0.80 -16.29
C SER A 47 3.09 0.30 -15.36
N MET A 48 2.14 1.17 -14.97
CA MET A 48 1.14 0.85 -13.94
C MET A 48 -0.28 1.15 -14.38
N LYS A 49 -1.22 0.32 -13.90
CA LYS A 49 -2.65 0.54 -14.06
C LYS A 49 -3.33 0.50 -12.69
N LEU A 50 -4.15 1.51 -12.40
CA LEU A 50 -5.10 1.39 -11.30
C LEU A 50 -6.16 0.37 -11.70
N SER A 51 -6.08 -0.84 -11.13
CA SER A 51 -6.99 -1.94 -11.44
C SER A 51 -8.34 -1.77 -10.74
N SER A 52 -8.35 -1.25 -9.51
CA SER A 52 -9.59 -0.89 -8.84
C SER A 52 -9.44 0.23 -7.81
N PHE A 53 -10.54 0.97 -7.66
CA PHE A 53 -10.75 1.97 -6.62
C PHE A 53 -12.01 1.51 -5.89
N ILE A 54 -11.84 0.84 -4.75
CA ILE A 54 -12.94 0.23 -4.01
C ILE A 54 -13.19 1.04 -2.76
N LYS A 55 -14.46 1.33 -2.49
CA LYS A 55 -14.90 1.86 -1.22
C LYS A 55 -15.46 0.71 -0.40
N ASP A 56 -14.85 0.43 0.75
CA ASP A 56 -15.33 -0.65 1.63
C ASP A 56 -16.60 -0.23 2.40
N GLU A 57 -17.17 -1.17 3.15
CA GLU A 57 -18.35 -0.94 3.99
C GLU A 57 -18.12 0.03 5.15
N ASN A 58 -16.85 0.29 5.50
CA ASN A 58 -16.42 1.21 6.55
C ASN A 58 -15.99 2.57 5.99
N ASP A 59 -16.34 2.86 4.72
CA ASP A 59 -16.04 4.11 4.05
C ASP A 59 -14.52 4.29 3.76
N ASN A 60 -13.69 3.25 3.85
CA ASN A 60 -12.26 3.27 3.48
C ASN A 60 -12.06 3.15 1.97
N PHE A 61 -10.86 3.53 1.49
CA PHE A 61 -10.51 3.47 0.07
C PHE A 61 -9.39 2.48 -0.19
N GLU A 62 -9.66 1.46 -0.97
CA GLU A 62 -8.66 0.50 -1.40
C GLU A 62 -8.23 0.85 -2.83
N LEU A 63 -6.93 1.15 -3.01
CA LEU A 63 -6.33 1.46 -4.31
C LEU A 63 -5.51 0.27 -4.77
N TYR A 64 -6.08 -0.53 -5.66
CA TYR A 64 -5.36 -1.66 -6.22
C TYR A 64 -4.65 -1.20 -7.49
N PHE A 65 -3.32 -1.34 -7.47
CA PHE A 65 -2.47 -1.13 -8.62
C PHE A 65 -2.08 -2.49 -9.16
N GLU A 66 -2.27 -2.68 -10.46
CA GLU A 66 -1.75 -3.83 -11.19
C GLU A 66 -0.57 -3.33 -12.02
N VAL A 67 0.56 -4.02 -11.86
CA VAL A 67 1.79 -3.74 -12.59
C VAL A 67 1.86 -4.78 -13.71
N ASP A 68 1.79 -4.33 -14.95
CA ASP A 68 1.88 -5.21 -16.11
C ASP A 68 3.37 -5.60 -16.29
N TYR A 69 3.66 -6.90 -16.22
CA TYR A 69 4.97 -7.56 -16.42
C TYR A 69 6.00 -7.46 -15.27
N PHE A 70 6.90 -8.46 -15.26
CA PHE A 70 8.11 -8.60 -14.42
C PHE A 70 8.57 -7.27 -13.85
N VAL A 71 8.57 -7.15 -12.53
CA VAL A 71 8.82 -5.88 -11.88
C VAL A 71 10.32 -5.62 -11.97
N SER A 72 10.73 -4.91 -13.02
CA SER A 72 12.08 -4.38 -13.06
C SER A 72 12.24 -3.36 -11.92
N LYS A 73 13.47 -3.12 -11.47
CA LYS A 73 13.77 -2.06 -10.50
C LYS A 73 13.19 -0.69 -10.89
N GLU A 74 12.98 -0.43 -12.19
CA GLU A 74 12.35 0.79 -12.69
C GLU A 74 10.87 0.86 -12.30
N ASN A 75 10.13 -0.25 -12.40
CA ASN A 75 8.73 -0.33 -11.99
C ASN A 75 8.54 -0.11 -10.48
N HIS A 76 9.47 -0.61 -9.64
CA HIS A 76 9.49 -0.30 -8.20
C HIS A 76 9.67 1.21 -7.94
N ASN A 77 10.57 1.86 -8.66
CA ASN A 77 10.78 3.30 -8.50
C ASN A 77 9.55 4.12 -8.92
N ASP A 78 8.87 3.74 -10.01
CA ASP A 78 7.63 4.38 -10.44
C ASP A 78 6.52 4.20 -9.41
N MET A 79 6.38 3.00 -8.83
CA MET A 79 5.44 2.75 -7.73
C MET A 79 5.67 3.71 -6.58
N ILE A 80 6.91 3.77 -6.12
CA ILE A 80 7.33 4.56 -4.96
C ILE A 80 7.11 6.05 -5.24
N LYS A 81 7.37 6.49 -6.47
CA LYS A 81 7.08 7.86 -6.91
C LYS A 81 5.59 8.17 -6.86
N ILE A 82 4.73 7.32 -7.44
CA ILE A 82 3.27 7.48 -7.40
C ILE A 82 2.77 7.52 -5.95
N LEU A 83 3.24 6.59 -5.12
CA LEU A 83 2.88 6.54 -3.71
C LEU A 83 3.31 7.82 -2.98
N LYS A 84 4.52 8.30 -3.22
CA LYS A 84 4.99 9.57 -2.65
C LYS A 84 4.08 10.73 -3.06
N GLU A 85 3.73 10.85 -4.34
CA GLU A 85 2.85 11.91 -4.83
C GLU A 85 1.43 11.83 -4.23
N ILE A 86 0.89 10.62 -4.07
CA ILE A 86 -0.39 10.41 -3.37
C ILE A 86 -0.27 10.84 -1.90
N LEU A 87 0.81 10.45 -1.21
CA LEU A 87 1.03 10.80 0.19
C LEU A 87 1.19 12.31 0.38
N ASP A 88 2.02 12.96 -0.45
CA ASP A 88 2.20 14.41 -0.49
C ASP A 88 0.85 15.12 -0.67
N LEU A 89 0.01 14.64 -1.60
CA LEU A 89 -1.34 15.15 -1.83
C LEU A 89 -2.27 14.96 -0.62
N THR A 90 -2.19 13.83 0.07
CA THR A 90 -2.99 13.57 1.28
C THR A 90 -2.55 14.39 2.48
N GLN A 91 -1.26 14.66 2.63
CA GLN A 91 -0.73 15.42 3.77
C GLN A 91 -0.84 16.93 3.61
N ALA A 92 -0.83 17.44 2.37
CA ALA A 92 -0.96 18.87 2.09
C ALA A 92 -2.28 19.48 2.58
N ASP A 93 -3.34 18.67 2.73
CA ASP A 93 -4.64 19.12 3.23
C ASP A 93 -5.20 18.12 4.25
N LYS A 94 -5.21 18.48 5.55
CA LYS A 94 -5.78 17.63 6.60
C LYS A 94 -7.29 17.46 6.51
N ASN A 95 -7.98 18.28 5.70
CA ASN A 95 -9.39 18.07 5.36
C ASN A 95 -9.56 17.17 4.14
N ASN A 96 -8.47 16.69 3.54
CA ASN A 96 -8.52 15.69 2.50
C ASN A 96 -9.21 14.45 3.08
N PRO A 97 -10.34 13.99 2.50
CA PRO A 97 -11.02 12.80 2.98
C PRO A 97 -10.08 11.60 3.02
N LEU A 98 -9.07 11.53 2.14
CA LEU A 98 -8.09 10.45 2.11
C LEU A 98 -7.15 10.44 3.32
N TYR A 99 -6.98 11.55 4.04
CA TYR A 99 -6.10 11.63 5.20
C TYR A 99 -6.55 10.70 6.33
N GLU A 100 -7.85 10.65 6.60
CA GLU A 100 -8.45 9.80 7.64
C GLU A 100 -8.71 8.37 7.16
N LYS A 101 -8.40 8.06 5.90
CA LYS A 101 -8.82 6.82 5.25
C LYS A 101 -7.65 5.87 5.18
N LYS A 102 -7.99 4.60 5.34
CA LYS A 102 -7.04 3.53 5.09
C LYS A 102 -6.87 3.38 3.58
N ILE A 103 -5.65 3.61 3.08
CA ILE A 103 -5.26 3.37 1.69
C ILE A 103 -4.40 2.12 1.65
N PHE A 104 -4.90 1.07 1.02
CA PHE A 104 -4.11 -0.11 0.72
C PHE A 104 -3.49 0.05 -0.67
N LEU A 105 -2.20 -0.23 -0.78
CA LEU A 105 -1.53 -0.45 -2.06
C LEU A 105 -0.90 -1.83 -2.01
N TYR A 106 -1.12 -2.61 -3.05
CA TYR A 106 -0.58 -3.95 -3.19
C TYR A 106 0.09 -4.06 -4.54
N VAL A 107 1.33 -4.56 -4.55
CA VAL A 107 2.02 -4.95 -5.77
C VAL A 107 2.37 -6.43 -5.65
N ASP A 108 1.82 -7.18 -6.61
CA ASP A 108 2.06 -8.61 -6.77
C ASP A 108 3.06 -8.81 -7.89
N GLU A 109 4.30 -9.20 -7.58
CA GLU A 109 5.18 -9.72 -8.61
C GLU A 109 4.88 -11.20 -8.82
N LYS A 110 4.24 -11.54 -9.94
CA LYS A 110 4.12 -12.94 -10.39
C LYS A 110 5.28 -13.30 -11.30
N GLY A 111 6.37 -13.79 -10.71
CA GLY A 111 7.53 -14.35 -11.42
C GLY A 111 7.70 -15.85 -11.18
N ASP A 112 8.32 -16.57 -12.11
CA ASP A 112 8.45 -18.05 -12.07
C ASP A 112 9.32 -18.59 -10.91
N THR A 113 10.06 -17.75 -10.18
CA THR A 113 11.04 -18.22 -9.16
C THR A 113 11.27 -17.31 -7.95
N SER A 114 10.66 -16.13 -7.87
CA SER A 114 10.80 -15.24 -6.71
C SER A 114 9.53 -14.41 -6.54
N ASP A 115 8.85 -14.62 -5.42
CA ASP A 115 7.65 -13.87 -5.06
C ASP A 115 8.08 -12.72 -4.15
N GLU A 116 8.11 -11.51 -4.69
CA GLU A 116 8.17 -10.27 -3.91
C GLU A 116 6.77 -9.67 -3.81
N HIS A 117 6.35 -9.44 -2.57
CA HIS A 117 5.11 -8.75 -2.24
C HIS A 117 5.44 -7.51 -1.43
N ILE A 118 5.14 -6.34 -2.02
CA ILE A 118 5.20 -5.07 -1.31
C ILE A 118 3.75 -4.60 -1.11
N ALA A 119 3.40 -4.39 0.16
CA ALA A 119 2.11 -3.89 0.57
C ALA A 119 2.28 -2.62 1.40
N PHE A 120 1.48 -1.61 1.12
CA PHE A 120 1.42 -0.39 1.92
C PHE A 120 0.03 -0.20 2.48
N THR A 121 -0.02 0.34 3.69
CA THR A 121 -1.25 0.77 4.34
C THR A 121 -1.03 2.15 4.92
N TYR A 122 -1.66 3.16 4.34
CA TYR A 122 -1.65 4.51 4.87
C TYR A 122 -2.90 4.80 5.68
N GLU A 123 -2.78 5.33 6.90
CA GLU A 123 -3.90 5.76 7.73
C GLU A 123 -3.47 6.94 8.62
N LYS A 124 -4.23 8.04 8.62
CA LYS A 124 -4.03 9.19 9.53
C LYS A 124 -2.61 9.78 9.51
N GLY A 125 -2.04 9.94 8.32
CA GLY A 125 -0.68 10.46 8.16
C GLY A 125 0.43 9.44 8.40
N LYS A 126 0.11 8.18 8.66
CA LYS A 126 1.09 7.12 8.93
C LYS A 126 1.09 6.10 7.80
N LEU A 127 2.27 5.83 7.24
CA LEU A 127 2.45 4.73 6.30
C LEU A 127 2.97 3.50 7.04
N ASN A 128 2.28 2.38 6.88
CA ASN A 128 2.78 1.07 7.25
C ASN A 128 3.23 0.39 5.97
N ALA A 129 4.49 0.02 5.88
CA ALA A 129 5.04 -0.75 4.78
C ALA A 129 5.21 -2.21 5.22
N GLY A 130 4.86 -3.13 4.33
CA GLY A 130 5.10 -4.56 4.45
C GLY A 130 5.86 -5.03 3.23
N ILE A 131 7.02 -5.63 3.43
CA ILE A 131 7.80 -6.30 2.38
C ILE A 131 7.88 -7.77 2.75
N SER A 132 7.50 -8.64 1.83
CA SER A 132 7.76 -10.07 1.89
C SER A 132 8.52 -10.49 0.64
N VAL A 133 9.73 -11.02 0.81
CA VAL A 133 10.54 -11.51 -0.32
C VAL A 133 10.86 -12.99 -0.17
N TYR A 134 10.54 -13.77 -1.21
CA TYR A 134 10.94 -15.16 -1.33
C TYR A 134 11.96 -15.30 -2.47
N GLY A 135 13.20 -15.68 -2.14
CA GLY A 135 14.27 -15.93 -3.13
C GLY A 135 15.15 -14.72 -3.50
N MET A 136 14.79 -13.51 -3.08
CA MET A 136 15.55 -12.27 -3.30
C MET A 136 16.15 -11.69 -2.01
N SER A 137 16.94 -10.62 -2.12
CA SER A 137 17.58 -9.96 -0.97
C SER A 137 16.70 -8.85 -0.40
N LEU A 138 16.28 -8.95 0.88
CA LEU A 138 15.54 -7.90 1.59
C LEU A 138 16.19 -6.50 1.45
N MET A 139 17.52 -6.44 1.41
CA MET A 139 18.27 -5.18 1.23
C MET A 139 17.85 -4.39 -0.02
N GLU A 140 17.68 -5.06 -1.16
CA GLU A 140 17.35 -4.38 -2.42
C GLU A 140 15.94 -3.78 -2.36
N SER A 141 15.01 -4.47 -1.71
CA SER A 141 13.64 -4.02 -1.50
C SER A 141 13.56 -2.86 -0.51
N VAL A 142 14.30 -2.90 0.61
CA VAL A 142 14.32 -1.82 1.61
C VAL A 142 14.86 -0.52 1.01
N ASP A 143 15.90 -0.58 0.17
CA ASP A 143 16.45 0.59 -0.52
C ASP A 143 15.43 1.29 -1.41
N THR A 144 14.53 0.53 -2.06
CA THR A 144 13.48 1.13 -2.89
C THR A 144 12.48 1.94 -2.08
N LEU A 145 12.34 1.68 -0.77
CA LEU A 145 11.44 2.43 0.11
C LEU A 145 12.00 3.78 0.57
N TYR A 146 13.29 4.05 0.38
CA TYR A 146 13.96 5.25 0.90
C TYR A 146 13.28 6.58 0.50
N PRO A 147 12.72 6.76 -0.70
CA PRO A 147 11.96 7.97 -1.04
C PRO A 147 10.70 8.20 -0.18
N LEU A 148 10.24 7.18 0.55
CA LEU A 148 9.10 7.23 1.48
C LEU A 148 9.52 7.27 2.96
N ASN A 149 10.81 7.45 3.23
CA ASN A 149 11.36 7.32 4.58
C ASN A 149 10.69 8.23 5.64
N GLU A 150 10.25 9.42 5.23
CA GLU A 150 9.51 10.38 6.06
C GLU A 150 8.05 9.99 6.31
N TYR A 151 7.53 8.95 5.64
CA TYR A 151 6.15 8.51 5.78
C TYR A 151 6.01 7.22 6.60
N ILE A 152 7.04 6.39 6.58
CA ILE A 152 7.01 5.04 7.16
C ILE A 152 7.10 5.12 8.69
N ASP A 153 5.97 4.84 9.35
CA ASP A 153 5.84 4.74 10.82
C ASP A 153 6.07 3.30 11.28
N THR A 154 5.67 2.32 10.46
CA THR A 154 5.87 0.89 10.73
C THR A 154 6.42 0.19 9.49
N LEU A 155 7.46 -0.61 9.68
CA LEU A 155 8.07 -1.46 8.65
C LEU A 155 7.96 -2.93 9.08
N ASN A 156 7.28 -3.73 8.28
CA ASN A 156 7.18 -5.18 8.47
C ASN A 156 8.01 -5.86 7.38
N LEU A 157 9.01 -6.62 7.77
CA LEU A 157 9.89 -7.33 6.85
C LEU A 157 9.70 -8.83 7.07
N ALA A 158 9.55 -9.56 5.97
CA ALA A 158 9.48 -11.01 5.95
C ALA A 158 10.36 -11.55 4.83
N GLY A 159 11.12 -12.61 5.09
CA GLY A 159 11.88 -13.30 4.03
C GLY A 159 13.36 -13.53 4.30
N TYR A 160 14.05 -14.01 3.27
CA TYR A 160 15.44 -14.46 3.35
C TYR A 160 16.43 -13.34 2.98
N LYS A 161 17.64 -13.41 3.57
CA LYS A 161 18.81 -12.52 3.47
C LYS A 161 18.76 -11.24 4.30
N ALA A 162 19.96 -10.87 4.78
CA ALA A 162 20.25 -9.80 5.73
C ALA A 162 19.56 -8.48 5.41
N VAL A 163 18.95 -7.87 6.43
CA VAL A 163 18.71 -6.43 6.49
C VAL A 163 19.90 -5.85 7.22
N LYS A 164 20.51 -4.77 6.71
CA LYS A 164 21.55 -4.09 7.49
C LYS A 164 20.91 -3.05 8.39
N VAL A 165 21.48 -2.88 9.58
CA VAL A 165 21.08 -1.84 10.52
C VAL A 165 21.10 -0.46 9.89
N GLU A 166 22.10 -0.19 9.05
CA GLU A 166 22.28 1.10 8.39
C GLU A 166 21.13 1.44 7.42
N ASP A 167 20.52 0.42 6.81
CA ASP A 167 19.40 0.61 5.88
C ASP A 167 18.14 1.07 6.64
N ILE A 168 18.02 0.70 7.93
CA ILE A 168 16.92 1.11 8.79
C ILE A 168 17.09 2.55 9.31
N TYR A 169 18.32 3.04 9.48
CA TYR A 169 18.58 4.42 9.92
C TYR A 169 18.02 5.48 8.97
N GLY A 170 17.76 5.11 7.71
CA GLY A 170 17.15 5.98 6.73
C GLY A 170 15.74 6.47 7.09
N PHE A 171 15.00 5.69 7.88
CA PHE A 171 13.58 5.91 8.17
C PHE A 171 13.36 6.78 9.40
N SER A 172 13.40 8.10 9.20
CA SER A 172 13.34 9.11 10.27
C SER A 172 12.06 9.13 11.11
N ASN A 173 10.97 8.57 10.59
CA ASN A 173 9.67 8.48 11.29
C ASN A 173 9.31 7.06 11.74
N LEU A 174 10.22 6.09 11.56
CA LEU A 174 9.98 4.70 11.92
C LEU A 174 9.84 4.57 13.43
N LYS A 175 8.68 4.13 13.89
CA LYS A 175 8.41 3.84 15.32
C LYS A 175 8.40 2.36 15.61
N LYS A 176 8.16 1.53 14.59
CA LYS A 176 7.99 0.09 14.75
C LYS A 176 8.63 -0.70 13.62
N LEU A 177 9.57 -1.57 13.96
CA LEU A 177 10.16 -2.55 13.05
C LEU A 177 9.68 -3.95 13.46
N LYS A 178 9.10 -4.70 12.53
CA LYS A 178 8.75 -6.10 12.74
C LYS A 178 9.49 -6.99 11.75
N LEU A 179 10.09 -8.04 12.25
CA LEU A 179 10.81 -9.04 11.47
C LEU A 179 10.10 -10.38 11.62
N TYR A 180 9.69 -10.95 10.50
CA TYR A 180 8.94 -12.20 10.40
C TYR A 180 9.77 -13.23 9.66
N ASP A 181 10.20 -14.30 10.35
CA ASP A 181 10.99 -15.38 9.73
C ASP A 181 12.22 -14.88 8.94
N CYS A 182 12.82 -13.77 9.39
CA CYS A 182 13.94 -13.15 8.71
C CYS A 182 15.24 -13.89 9.02
N THR A 183 15.78 -14.59 8.03
CA THR A 183 17.02 -15.38 8.19
C THR A 183 18.01 -15.14 7.05
N HIS A 184 19.30 -15.23 7.34
CA HIS A 184 20.37 -15.31 6.35
C HIS A 184 20.31 -16.64 5.58
N SER A 185 21.03 -16.72 4.46
CA SER A 185 21.11 -17.95 3.65
C SER A 185 21.74 -19.14 4.38
N ASP A 186 22.46 -18.90 5.47
CA ASP A 186 23.03 -19.93 6.34
C ASP A 186 22.11 -20.32 7.52
N GLY A 187 20.90 -19.74 7.57
CA GLY A 187 19.89 -19.99 8.62
C GLY A 187 20.08 -19.17 9.90
N SER A 188 21.07 -18.26 9.96
CA SER A 188 21.19 -17.33 11.08
C SER A 188 20.13 -16.23 11.03
N VAL A 189 19.78 -15.60 12.16
CA VAL A 189 18.76 -14.55 12.24
C VAL A 189 19.24 -13.30 11.51
N ALA A 190 18.38 -12.66 10.71
CA ALA A 190 18.75 -11.53 9.84
C ALA A 190 19.24 -10.29 10.60
N LEU A 191 18.82 -10.09 11.84
CA LEU A 191 19.39 -9.13 12.80
C LEU A 191 19.72 -9.86 14.09
N ASP A 192 20.96 -9.75 14.55
CA ASP A 192 21.38 -10.30 15.85
C ASP A 192 21.17 -9.29 17.00
N ASP A 193 21.44 -9.71 18.24
CA ASP A 193 21.33 -8.85 19.42
C ASP A 193 22.21 -7.59 19.34
N THR A 194 23.34 -7.65 18.64
CA THR A 194 24.25 -6.51 18.46
C THR A 194 23.58 -5.48 17.56
N ASP A 195 22.95 -5.94 16.48
CA ASP A 195 22.26 -5.09 15.52
C ASP A 195 21.00 -4.45 16.11
N ILE A 196 20.21 -5.21 16.88
CA ILE A 196 19.07 -4.69 17.65
C ILE A 196 19.53 -3.59 18.59
N LYS A 197 20.65 -3.81 19.30
CA LYS A 197 21.19 -2.82 20.24
C LYS A 197 21.61 -1.54 19.52
N LYS A 198 22.27 -1.63 18.36
CA LYS A 198 22.63 -0.45 17.56
C LYS A 198 21.39 0.35 17.13
N LEU A 199 20.34 -0.34 16.70
CA LEU A 199 19.06 0.31 16.34
C LEU A 199 18.47 1.06 17.53
N GLN A 200 18.46 0.45 18.71
CA GLN A 200 17.95 1.08 19.94
C GLN A 200 18.86 2.19 20.47
N GLU A 201 20.16 2.14 20.22
CA GLU A 201 21.09 3.24 20.52
C GLU A 201 20.86 4.45 19.60
N HIS A 202 20.52 4.20 18.33
CA HIS A 202 20.19 5.24 17.37
C HIS A 202 18.82 5.88 17.63
N ASP A 203 17.80 5.05 17.84
CA ASP A 203 16.46 5.47 18.24
C ASP A 203 15.95 4.63 19.43
N PRO A 204 16.08 5.15 20.66
CA PRO A 204 15.60 4.47 21.86
C PRO A 204 14.08 4.28 21.92
N SER A 205 13.33 4.97 21.06
CA SER A 205 11.86 4.87 21.00
C SER A 205 11.38 3.83 19.98
N LEU A 206 12.28 3.28 19.16
CA LEU A 206 11.95 2.27 18.16
C LEU A 206 11.54 0.95 18.82
N GLU A 207 10.31 0.53 18.57
CA GLU A 207 9.80 -0.78 18.96
C GLU A 207 10.25 -1.83 17.95
N ILE A 208 11.04 -2.81 18.38
CA ILE A 208 11.51 -3.92 17.53
C ILE A 208 10.82 -5.20 17.98
N ILE A 209 10.15 -5.88 17.04
CA ILE A 209 9.49 -7.17 17.27
C ILE A 209 10.08 -8.20 16.31
N ILE A 210 10.42 -9.38 16.84
CA ILE A 210 10.91 -10.51 16.07
C ILE A 210 9.95 -11.68 16.32
N GLU A 211 9.31 -12.17 15.25
CA GLU A 211 8.28 -13.23 15.26
C GLU A 211 8.66 -14.43 14.39
#